data_AF-A0A1M3DZN5-F1
#
_entry.id   AF-A0A1M3DZN5-F1
#
_cell.length_a   1.000
_cell.length_b   1.000
_cell.length_c   1.000
_cell.angle_alpha   90.00
_cell.angle_beta   90.00
_cell.angle_gamma   90.00
#
_symmetry.space_group_name_H-M   'P 1'
#
loop_
_entity.id
_entity.type
_entity.pdbx_description
1 polymer ?
#
loop_
_entity_poly.entity_id
_entity_poly.type
_entity_poly.pdbx_seq_one_letter_code
_entity_poly.pdbx_strand_id
1 'polypeptide(L)'
;MNHKRKLFISEYSKSGNATDAAKRAGYSARTAYSAGQRLLKNVEVLNEIKRVQNDAIQKAEITVSEVVLLTKDIAVSGKSESNRLRALDMLLKYLGAYADDLKLVSRLSDAEIDALASRLMNKIE
;
A
#
# COMPACT_ATOMS: atom_id res chain seq x y z
N MET A 1 13.96 7.75 18.86
CA MET A 1 14.02 8.04 17.41
C MET A 1 15.23 8.88 16.95
N ASN A 2 16.00 8.45 15.93
CA ASN A 2 17.10 9.25 15.33
C ASN A 2 16.63 10.15 14.16
N HIS A 3 17.46 11.08 13.68
CA HIS A 3 17.11 12.04 12.62
C HIS A 3 16.72 11.36 11.29
N LYS A 4 17.50 10.39 10.81
CA LYS A 4 17.19 9.66 9.57
C LYS A 4 15.87 8.89 9.64
N ARG A 5 15.53 8.32 10.80
CA ARG A 5 14.23 7.66 11.03
C ARG A 5 13.09 8.67 10.97
N LYS A 6 13.24 9.87 11.56
CA LYS A 6 12.22 10.94 11.48
C LYS A 6 11.98 11.37 10.02
N LEU A 7 13.05 11.56 9.24
CA LEU A 7 12.93 11.87 7.82
C LEU A 7 12.24 10.73 7.05
N PHE A 8 12.62 9.48 7.32
CA PHE A 8 11.98 8.31 6.72
C PHE A 8 10.48 8.29 7.01
N ILE A 9 10.07 8.51 8.26
CA ILE A 9 8.67 8.55 8.66
C ILE A 9 7.91 9.63 7.88
N SER A 10 8.46 10.85 7.79
CA SER A 10 7.87 11.94 7.03
C SER A 10 7.70 11.58 5.54
N GLU A 11 8.73 11.06 4.90
CA GLU A 11 8.69 10.75 3.46
C GLU A 11 7.82 9.53 3.14
N TYR A 12 7.83 8.52 4.02
CA TYR A 12 6.99 7.34 3.87
C TYR A 12 5.51 7.68 4.07
N SER A 13 5.19 8.54 5.05
CA SER A 13 3.80 8.94 5.31
C SER A 13 3.15 9.68 4.13
N LYS A 14 3.96 10.33 3.27
CA LYS A 14 3.50 11.01 2.05
C LYS A 14 3.29 10.06 0.86
N SER A 15 4.17 9.08 0.70
CA SER A 15 4.31 8.33 -0.56
C SER A 15 3.93 6.85 -0.46
N GLY A 16 3.96 6.26 0.74
CA GLY A 16 3.83 4.83 0.96
C GLY A 16 4.98 3.99 0.39
N ASN A 17 5.98 4.60 -0.24
CA ASN A 17 7.09 3.90 -0.88
C ASN A 17 8.31 3.86 0.06
N ALA A 18 8.58 2.68 0.63
CA ALA A 18 9.66 2.50 1.60
C ALA A 18 11.04 2.77 1.03
N THR A 19 11.29 2.35 -0.21
CA THR A 19 12.60 2.49 -0.86
C THR A 19 12.91 3.96 -1.12
N ASP A 20 11.97 4.69 -1.70
CA ASP A 20 12.18 6.09 -2.04
C ASP A 20 12.18 6.97 -0.80
N ALA A 21 11.36 6.65 0.21
CA ALA A 21 11.43 7.30 1.52
C ALA A 21 12.81 7.11 2.18
N ALA A 22 13.39 5.91 2.11
CA ALA A 22 14.72 5.65 2.66
C ALA A 22 15.81 6.44 1.91
N LYS A 23 15.76 6.52 0.57
CA LYS A 23 16.70 7.35 -0.21
C LYS A 23 16.63 8.82 0.23
N ARG A 24 15.41 9.38 0.30
CA ARG A 24 15.19 10.78 0.69
C ARG A 24 15.56 11.07 2.14
N ALA A 25 15.46 10.08 3.02
CA ALA A 25 15.91 10.15 4.40
C ALA A 25 17.44 10.04 4.59
N GLY A 26 18.20 9.93 3.49
CA GLY A 26 19.66 9.88 3.51
C GLY A 26 20.24 8.50 3.80
N TYR A 27 19.50 7.43 3.51
CA TYR A 27 20.07 6.07 3.43
C TYR A 27 20.73 5.86 2.07
N SER A 28 21.74 4.98 2.03
CA SER A 28 22.45 4.66 0.79
C SER A 28 21.48 4.13 -0.27
N ALA A 29 21.55 4.66 -1.49
CA ALA A 29 20.71 4.21 -2.59
C ALA A 29 20.83 2.70 -2.85
N ARG A 30 22.04 2.13 -2.67
CA ARG A 30 22.30 0.69 -2.84
C ARG A 30 21.54 -0.17 -1.83
N THR A 31 21.29 0.34 -0.63
CA THR A 31 20.65 -0.42 0.47
C THR A 31 19.30 0.16 0.90
N ALA A 32 18.78 1.14 0.18
CA ALA A 32 17.54 1.83 0.54
C ALA A 32 16.34 0.87 0.61
N TYR A 33 16.29 -0.12 -0.29
CA TYR A 33 15.25 -1.16 -0.28
C TYR A 33 15.25 -1.95 1.05
N SER A 34 16.40 -2.52 1.43
CA SER A 34 16.51 -3.32 2.66
C SER A 34 16.41 -2.46 3.92
N ALA A 35 16.92 -1.23 3.89
CA ALA A 35 16.79 -0.27 4.98
C ALA A 35 15.32 0.11 5.21
N GLY A 36 14.57 0.45 4.16
CA GLY A 36 13.15 0.78 4.24
C GLY A 36 12.33 -0.38 4.82
N GLN A 37 12.54 -1.60 4.32
CA GLN A 37 11.86 -2.79 4.86
C GLN A 37 12.17 -3.04 6.34
N ARG A 38 13.42 -2.86 6.76
CA ARG A 38 13.80 -3.00 8.18
C ARG A 38 13.14 -1.93 9.06
N LEU A 39 13.03 -0.70 8.56
CA LEU A 39 12.36 0.40 9.27
C LEU A 39 10.87 0.13 9.44
N LEU A 40 10.21 -0.43 8.44
CA LEU A 40 8.79 -0.81 8.53
C LEU A 40 8.51 -1.98 9.47
N LYS A 41 9.52 -2.79 9.83
CA LYS A 41 9.38 -3.84 10.86
C LYS A 41 9.59 -3.31 12.28
N ASN A 42 10.05 -2.06 12.43
CA ASN A 42 10.29 -1.48 13.73
C ASN A 42 8.99 -0.87 14.30
N VAL A 43 8.58 -1.36 15.48
CA VAL A 43 7.31 -0.96 16.12
C VAL A 43 7.27 0.54 16.46
N GLU A 44 8.38 1.14 16.92
CA GLU A 44 8.46 2.59 17.22
C GLU A 44 8.22 3.41 15.93
N VAL A 45 8.82 2.99 14.82
CA VAL A 45 8.66 3.66 13.51
C VAL A 45 7.23 3.50 12.98
N LEU A 46 6.66 2.29 13.05
CA LEU A 46 5.28 2.03 12.62
C LEU A 46 4.25 2.86 13.40
N ASN A 47 4.41 2.91 14.73
CA ASN A 47 3.50 3.67 15.59
C ASN A 47 3.58 5.17 15.26
N GLU A 48 4.77 5.69 15.00
CA GLU A 48 4.95 7.09 14.65
C GLU A 48 4.40 7.42 13.25
N ILE A 49 4.54 6.52 12.26
CA ILE A 49 3.89 6.66 10.95
C ILE A 49 2.37 6.77 11.11
N LYS A 50 1.76 5.85 11.89
CA LYS A 50 0.32 5.87 12.15
C LYS A 50 -0.10 7.18 12.82
N ARG A 51 0.66 7.66 13.80
CA ARG A 51 0.40 8.94 14.47
C ARG A 51 0.43 10.10 13.47
N VAL A 52 1.47 10.21 12.65
CA VAL A 52 1.61 11.27 11.64
C VAL A 52 0.49 11.22 10.60
N GLN A 53 0.11 10.03 10.15
CA GLN A 53 -0.99 9.86 9.20
C GLN A 53 -2.34 10.26 9.82
N ASN A 54 -2.60 9.86 11.06
CA ASN A 54 -3.81 10.25 11.79
C ASN A 54 -3.87 11.76 12.03
N ASP A 55 -2.76 12.38 12.43
CA ASP A 55 -2.65 13.84 12.58
C ASP A 55 -2.95 14.55 11.25
N ALA A 56 -2.47 14.01 10.12
CA ALA A 56 -2.74 14.56 8.79
C ALA A 56 -4.22 14.43 8.40
N ILE A 57 -4.85 13.29 8.68
CA ILE A 57 -6.29 13.08 8.45
C ILE A 57 -7.12 14.07 9.28
N GLN A 58 -6.78 14.26 10.56
CA GLN A 58 -7.46 15.21 11.42
C GLN A 58 -7.30 16.66 10.93
N LYS A 59 -6.12 17.03 10.44
CA LYS A 59 -5.86 18.38 9.89
C LYS A 59 -6.48 18.63 8.52
N ALA A 60 -6.67 17.60 7.72
CA ALA A 60 -7.20 17.74 6.37
C ALA A 60 -8.71 18.06 6.36
N GLU A 61 -9.38 17.92 7.51
CA GLU A 61 -10.84 18.16 7.68
C GLU A 61 -11.69 17.41 6.66
N ILE A 62 -11.15 16.32 6.10
CA ILE A 62 -11.81 15.46 5.13
C ILE A 62 -11.70 14.01 5.60
N THR A 63 -12.84 13.35 5.59
CA THR A 63 -12.96 11.94 5.94
C THR A 63 -12.59 11.05 4.75
N VAL A 64 -12.22 9.81 5.04
CA VAL A 64 -11.98 8.79 3.99
C VAL A 64 -13.23 8.61 3.12
N SER A 65 -14.42 8.66 3.72
CA SER A 65 -15.70 8.56 3.01
C SER A 65 -15.89 9.69 1.99
N GLU A 66 -15.55 10.92 2.34
CA GLU A 66 -15.61 12.06 1.41
C GLU A 66 -14.61 11.92 0.27
N VAL A 67 -13.38 11.46 0.55
CA VAL A 67 -12.39 11.17 -0.49
C VAL A 67 -12.91 10.12 -1.48
N VAL A 68 -13.56 9.06 -0.99
CA VAL A 68 -14.17 8.03 -1.84
C VAL A 68 -15.30 8.62 -2.71
N LEU A 69 -16.14 9.48 -2.16
CA LEU A 69 -17.22 10.13 -2.91
C LEU A 69 -16.68 11.06 -4.01
N LEU A 70 -15.67 11.87 -3.71
CA LEU A 70 -15.01 12.74 -4.68
C LEU A 70 -14.32 11.92 -5.78
N THR A 71 -13.66 10.83 -5.41
CA THR A 71 -13.01 9.92 -6.37
C THR A 71 -14.05 9.26 -7.28
N LYS A 72 -15.21 8.87 -6.73
CA LYS A 72 -16.34 8.35 -7.51
C LYS A 72 -16.86 9.39 -8.50
N ASP A 73 -17.00 10.65 -8.09
CA ASP A 73 -17.41 11.71 -9.00
C ASP A 73 -16.40 11.85 -10.15
N ILE A 74 -15.10 11.93 -9.87
CA ILE A 74 -14.06 11.98 -10.92
C ILE A 74 -14.15 10.78 -11.88
N ALA A 75 -14.42 9.58 -11.37
CA ALA A 75 -14.58 8.38 -12.20
C ALA A 75 -15.80 8.46 -13.14
N VAL A 76 -16.91 9.04 -12.67
CA VAL A 76 -18.17 9.11 -13.41
C VAL A 76 -18.24 10.31 -14.34
N SER A 77 -17.89 11.51 -13.84
CA SER A 77 -18.13 12.80 -14.49
C SER A 77 -16.88 13.46 -15.08
N GLY A 78 -15.69 12.94 -14.78
CA GLY A 78 -14.42 13.50 -15.25
C GLY A 78 -14.33 13.56 -16.78
N LYS A 79 -13.83 14.66 -17.34
CA LYS A 79 -13.72 14.82 -18.81
C LYS A 79 -12.58 14.01 -19.42
N SER A 80 -11.52 13.77 -18.66
CA SER A 80 -10.33 13.04 -19.10
C SER A 80 -10.50 11.55 -18.82
N GLU A 81 -10.47 10.72 -19.86
CA GLU A 81 -10.53 9.26 -19.72
C GLU A 81 -9.43 8.72 -18.80
N SER A 82 -8.21 9.24 -18.94
CA SER A 82 -7.07 8.85 -18.09
C SER A 82 -7.32 9.13 -16.59
N ASN A 83 -7.90 10.28 -16.27
CA ASN A 83 -8.22 10.62 -14.88
C ASN A 83 -9.33 9.71 -14.33
N ARG A 84 -10.32 9.37 -15.15
CA ARG A 84 -11.41 8.45 -14.77
C ARG A 84 -10.87 7.05 -14.52
N LEU A 85 -10.03 6.52 -15.42
CA LEU A 85 -9.40 5.21 -15.26
C LEU A 85 -8.56 5.13 -13.99
N ARG A 86 -7.81 6.20 -13.68
CA ARG A 86 -7.05 6.28 -12.43
C ARG A 86 -7.94 6.32 -11.19
N ALA A 87 -9.03 7.08 -11.24
CA ALA A 87 -10.00 7.12 -10.13
C ALA A 87 -10.66 5.74 -9.90
N LEU A 88 -11.02 5.03 -10.97
CA LEU A 88 -11.52 3.66 -10.89
C LEU A 88 -10.49 2.70 -10.27
N ASP A 89 -9.23 2.75 -10.70
CA ASP A 89 -8.13 1.97 -10.11
C ASP A 89 -7.96 2.26 -8.60
N MET A 90 -8.03 3.53 -8.20
CA MET A 90 -7.97 3.91 -6.78
C MET A 90 -9.14 3.34 -5.97
N LEU A 91 -10.36 3.37 -6.52
CA LEU A 91 -11.53 2.78 -5.87
C LEU A 91 -11.42 1.26 -5.77
N LEU A 92 -10.94 0.58 -6.81
CA LEU A 92 -10.69 -0.86 -6.79
C LEU A 92 -9.65 -1.25 -5.71
N LYS A 93 -8.60 -0.44 -5.52
CA LYS A 93 -7.62 -0.62 -4.42
C LYS A 93 -8.27 -0.45 -3.06
N TYR A 94 -9.07 0.59 -2.87
CA TYR A 94 -9.81 0.83 -1.63
C TYR A 94 -10.74 -0.34 -1.26
N LEU A 95 -11.44 -0.89 -2.26
CA LEU A 95 -12.32 -2.06 -2.11
C LEU A 95 -11.56 -3.37 -1.90
N GLY A 96 -10.23 -3.36 -2.00
CA GLY A 96 -9.41 -4.57 -1.94
C GLY A 96 -9.66 -5.52 -3.11
N ALA A 97 -10.10 -5.01 -4.26
CA ALA A 97 -10.36 -5.80 -5.47
C ALA A 97 -9.07 -6.31 -6.14
N TYR A 98 -7.92 -5.69 -5.85
CA TYR A 98 -6.59 -6.19 -6.23
C TYR A 98 -6.04 -7.23 -5.25
N ALA A 99 -6.90 -7.83 -4.42
CA ALA A 99 -6.43 -8.80 -3.45
C ALA A 99 -5.81 -10.02 -4.12
N ASP A 100 -4.49 -10.11 -3.90
CA ASP A 100 -3.54 -11.21 -3.98
C ASP A 100 -4.11 -12.61 -4.16
N ASP A 101 -3.41 -13.42 -4.96
CA ASP A 101 -3.59 -14.87 -5.11
C ASP A 101 -3.82 -15.57 -3.74
N LEU A 102 -3.21 -15.05 -2.66
CA LEU A 102 -3.41 -15.47 -1.27
C LEU A 102 -4.85 -15.38 -0.76
N LYS A 103 -5.64 -14.36 -1.14
CA LYS A 103 -7.06 -14.28 -0.76
C LYS A 103 -7.91 -15.27 -1.56
N LEU A 104 -7.50 -15.61 -2.79
CA LEU A 104 -8.14 -16.68 -3.57
C LEU A 104 -7.87 -18.04 -2.93
N VAL A 105 -6.61 -18.32 -2.58
CA VAL A 105 -6.17 -19.55 -1.91
C VAL A 105 -6.79 -19.68 -0.51
N SER A 106 -6.94 -18.59 0.25
CA SER A 106 -7.57 -18.63 1.59
C SER A 106 -9.07 -18.99 1.58
N ARG A 107 -9.71 -18.98 0.40
CA ARG A 107 -11.10 -19.41 0.22
C ARG A 107 -11.20 -20.88 -0.18
N LEU A 108 -10.08 -21.52 -0.50
CA LEU A 108 -10.00 -22.94 -0.78
C LEU A 108 -9.82 -23.70 0.54
N SER A 109 -10.48 -24.84 0.65
CA SER A 109 -10.20 -25.85 1.67
C SER A 109 -8.82 -26.48 1.43
N ASP A 110 -8.23 -27.06 2.47
CA ASP A 110 -6.92 -27.74 2.38
C ASP A 110 -6.89 -28.80 1.25
N ALA A 111 -8.00 -29.52 1.05
CA ALA A 111 -8.14 -30.50 -0.03
C ALA A 111 -8.11 -29.88 -1.43
N GLU A 112 -8.70 -28.69 -1.62
CA GLU A 112 -8.68 -27.97 -2.89
C GLU A 112 -7.29 -27.40 -3.19
N ILE A 113 -6.56 -26.99 -2.15
CA ILE A 113 -5.17 -26.54 -2.25
C ILE A 113 -4.26 -27.70 -2.68
N ASP A 114 -4.38 -28.86 -2.04
CA ASP A 114 -3.58 -30.05 -2.36
C ASP A 114 -3.85 -30.57 -3.78
N ALA A 115 -5.12 -30.54 -4.21
CA ALA A 115 -5.50 -30.92 -5.57
C ALA A 115 -4.93 -29.95 -6.62
N LEU A 116 -4.95 -28.65 -6.34
CA LEU A 116 -4.36 -27.63 -7.22
C LEU A 116 -2.84 -27.78 -7.30
N ALA A 117 -2.16 -27.97 -6.15
CA ALA A 117 -0.72 -28.15 -6.08
C ALA A 117 -0.26 -29.37 -6.89
N SER A 118 -0.96 -30.49 -6.75
CA SER A 118 -0.68 -31.72 -7.50
C SER A 118 -0.84 -31.54 -9.01
N ARG A 119 -1.89 -30.84 -9.46
CA ARG A 119 -2.11 -30.53 -10.89
C ARG A 119 -1.05 -29.58 -11.46
N LEU A 120 -0.53 -28.65 -10.66
CA LEU A 120 0.52 -27.73 -11.09
C LEU A 120 1.87 -28.44 -11.18
N MET A 121 2.22 -29.28 -10.20
CA MET A 121 3.43 -30.10 -10.23
C MET A 121 3.47 -30.99 -11.48
N ASN A 122 2.36 -31.66 -11.81
CA ASN A 122 2.23 -32.51 -12.99
C ASN A 122 2.29 -31.75 -14.34
N LYS A 123 2.22 -30.42 -14.34
CA LYS A 123 2.35 -29.59 -15.55
C LYS A 123 3.76 -29.06 -15.77
N ILE A 124 4.63 -29.17 -14.76
CA ILE A 124 6.00 -28.68 -14.79
C ILE A 124 6.98 -29.82 -15.16
N GLU A 125 6.54 -31.07 -15.02
CA GLU A 125 7.17 -32.27 -15.62
C GLU A 125 6.84 -32.42 -17.11
#